data_AF-A0A917NHK0-F1
#
_entry.id   AF-A0A917NHK0-F1
#
_cell.length_a   1.000
_cell.length_b   1.000
_cell.length_c   1.000
_cell.angle_alpha   90.00
_cell.angle_beta   90.00
_cell.angle_gamma   90.00
#
_symmetry.space_group_name_H-M   'P 1'
#
loop_
_entity.id
_entity.type
_entity.pdbx_description
1 polymer ?
#
loop_
_entity_poly.entity_id
_entity_poly.type
_entity_poly.pdbx_seq_one_letter_code
_entity_poly.pdbx_strand_id
1 'polypeptide(L)'
;MLRRQAFFVTEEGQHFTAPLWGSEFGVGGRDEQDPKTRAWFENFVDFLISTDTDFAYWPLVGWHENRQGNGWALVHWDRAGNRMFLDDGDDWRAAAWHRLVDAKAGSAHPTASWRMLAVDHADYVQSARMRREPDWDPGARKAVCPDGLRLVGLSHTGSRGLCSDSGAVADWTAGYQVVRDERHVTEDWAPGFTKFQCPPDSFVIGYAVRGGDLSSALCGRGAEQVGSAGRVVWFDREDARPPDPRGGDFAEGRHKGQCADGEYIAGVAWSARLDSPAKEPDALLCRTWWNPEA
;
A
#
# COMPACT_ATOMS: atom_id res chain seq x y z
N MET A 1 -5.34 -17.00 13.61
CA MET A 1 -4.01 -16.52 14.04
C MET A 1 -3.21 -15.99 12.85
N LEU A 2 -2.89 -16.82 11.84
CA LEU A 2 -2.07 -16.42 10.66
C LEU A 2 -2.57 -15.17 9.92
N ARG A 3 -3.88 -15.04 9.70
CA ARG A 3 -4.53 -13.84 9.13
C ARG A 3 -4.21 -12.54 9.85
N ARG A 4 -4.02 -12.58 11.17
CA ARG A 4 -3.74 -11.38 11.98
C ARG A 4 -2.26 -11.08 12.15
N GLN A 5 -1.38 -12.02 11.80
CA GLN A 5 0.06 -11.92 12.08
C GLN A 5 0.90 -11.71 10.81
N ALA A 6 0.55 -12.38 9.71
CA ALA A 6 1.31 -12.30 8.47
C ALA A 6 0.41 -12.05 7.25
N PHE A 7 -0.78 -12.64 7.21
CA PHE A 7 -1.66 -12.61 6.03
C PHE A 7 -2.60 -11.41 5.99
N PHE A 8 -2.49 -10.45 6.93
CA PHE A 8 -3.29 -9.24 6.86
C PHE A 8 -2.91 -8.39 5.64
N VAL A 9 -1.64 -8.46 5.20
CA VAL A 9 -1.15 -7.73 4.03
C VAL A 9 -1.73 -8.20 2.71
N THR A 10 -2.42 -9.35 2.68
CA THR A 10 -3.07 -9.84 1.46
C THR A 10 -4.53 -9.40 1.35
N GLU A 11 -5.05 -8.66 2.35
CA GLU A 11 -6.38 -8.07 2.27
C GLU A 11 -6.42 -7.03 1.16
N GLU A 12 -7.35 -7.17 0.22
CA GLU A 12 -7.47 -6.27 -0.92
C GLU A 12 -7.94 -4.87 -0.51
N GLY A 13 -7.54 -3.86 -1.28
CA GLY A 13 -8.00 -2.49 -1.07
C GLY A 13 -7.43 -1.82 0.19
N GLN A 14 -6.35 -2.33 0.77
CA GLN A 14 -5.68 -1.71 1.91
C GLN A 14 -4.41 -0.97 1.47
N HIS A 15 -4.04 0.11 2.15
CA HIS A 15 -2.81 0.86 1.82
C HIS A 15 -1.51 0.08 2.08
N PHE A 16 -1.59 -1.00 2.85
CA PHE A 16 -0.51 -1.94 3.13
C PHE A 16 -0.60 -3.21 2.30
N THR A 17 -1.54 -3.33 1.35
CA THR A 17 -1.70 -4.54 0.54
C THR A 17 -0.43 -4.83 -0.26
N ALA A 18 0.09 -6.04 -0.09
CA ALA A 18 1.31 -6.52 -0.72
C ALA A 18 1.26 -8.04 -0.96
N PRO A 19 2.00 -8.55 -1.95
CA PRO A 19 2.27 -9.98 -2.07
C PRO A 19 2.91 -10.53 -0.80
N LEU A 20 2.60 -11.78 -0.46
CA LEU A 20 3.17 -12.48 0.69
C LEU A 20 3.94 -13.71 0.23
N TRP A 21 5.17 -13.85 0.72
CA TRP A 21 5.98 -15.05 0.56
C TRP A 21 6.50 -15.52 1.92
N GLY A 22 6.28 -16.78 2.26
CA GLY A 22 6.84 -17.40 3.46
C GLY A 22 8.28 -17.84 3.21
N SER A 23 9.26 -17.12 3.75
CA SER A 23 10.68 -17.42 3.49
C SER A 23 11.12 -18.77 4.06
N GLU A 24 10.53 -19.20 5.18
CA GLU A 24 10.85 -20.49 5.81
C GLU A 24 9.64 -21.03 6.58
N PHE A 25 9.35 -22.31 6.39
CA PHE A 25 8.57 -23.12 7.33
C PHE A 25 9.06 -24.57 7.28
N GLY A 26 8.81 -25.34 8.33
CA GLY A 26 9.20 -26.74 8.36
C GLY A 26 8.70 -27.45 9.60
N VAL A 27 8.78 -28.77 9.57
CA VAL A 27 8.41 -29.65 10.67
C VAL A 27 9.37 -30.84 10.73
N GLY A 28 9.53 -31.45 11.90
CA GLY A 28 10.26 -32.70 12.03
C GLY A 28 9.62 -33.81 11.16
N GLY A 29 10.45 -34.64 10.55
CA GLY A 29 10.05 -35.69 9.62
C GLY A 29 9.87 -37.04 10.31
N ARG A 30 10.62 -38.04 9.85
CA ARG A 30 10.51 -39.46 10.25
C ARG A 30 10.38 -39.71 11.75
N ASP A 31 11.17 -39.01 12.56
CA ASP A 31 11.20 -39.20 14.01
C ASP A 31 10.13 -38.40 14.77
N GLU A 32 9.41 -37.50 14.10
CA GLU A 32 8.36 -36.68 14.72
C GLU A 32 7.11 -37.50 14.95
N GLN A 33 6.71 -37.74 16.20
CA GLN A 33 5.55 -38.56 16.57
C GLN A 33 4.45 -37.77 17.28
N ASP A 34 4.66 -36.49 17.61
CA ASP A 34 3.65 -35.67 18.27
C ASP A 34 2.47 -35.40 17.32
N PRO A 35 1.26 -35.89 17.63
CA PRO A 35 0.10 -35.72 16.75
C PRO A 35 -0.27 -34.25 16.55
N LYS A 36 0.02 -33.36 17.50
CA LYS A 36 -0.27 -31.93 17.34
C LYS A 36 0.66 -31.27 16.34
N THR A 37 1.94 -31.61 16.39
CA THR A 37 2.95 -31.13 15.44
C THR A 37 2.64 -31.61 14.01
N ARG A 38 2.24 -32.87 13.85
CA ARG A 38 1.81 -33.40 12.54
C ARG A 38 0.56 -32.69 12.02
N ALA A 39 -0.46 -32.54 12.88
CA ALA A 39 -1.68 -31.83 12.52
C ALA A 39 -1.42 -30.35 12.18
N TRP A 40 -0.49 -29.69 12.87
CA TRP A 40 -0.09 -28.32 12.55
C TRP A 40 0.42 -28.21 11.11
N PHE A 41 1.30 -29.13 10.68
CA PHE A 41 1.87 -29.10 9.34
C PHE A 41 0.79 -29.29 8.26
N GLU A 42 -0.10 -30.25 8.44
CA GLU A 42 -1.20 -30.48 7.48
C GLU A 42 -2.12 -29.26 7.37
N ASN A 43 -2.53 -28.69 8.51
CA ASN A 43 -3.38 -27.50 8.53
C ASN A 43 -2.67 -26.27 7.93
N PHE A 44 -1.35 -26.14 8.14
CA PHE A 44 -0.57 -25.04 7.58
C PHE A 44 -0.44 -25.19 6.07
N VAL A 45 -0.16 -26.39 5.57
CA VAL A 45 -0.16 -26.72 4.13
C VAL A 45 -1.50 -26.37 3.50
N ASP A 46 -2.60 -26.85 4.07
CA ASP A 46 -3.94 -26.59 3.53
C ASP A 46 -4.25 -25.07 3.55
N PHE A 47 -3.75 -24.34 4.56
CA PHE A 47 -3.87 -22.89 4.61
C PHE A 47 -3.07 -22.21 3.47
N LEU A 48 -1.81 -22.58 3.24
CA LEU A 48 -0.99 -22.05 2.15
C LEU A 48 -1.65 -22.28 0.78
N ILE A 49 -2.17 -23.49 0.55
CA ILE A 49 -2.90 -23.83 -0.68
C ILE A 49 -4.15 -22.95 -0.81
N SER A 50 -4.95 -22.83 0.26
CA SER A 50 -6.20 -22.06 0.21
C SER A 50 -6.01 -20.55 0.02
N THR A 51 -4.79 -20.06 0.26
CA THR A 51 -4.41 -18.65 0.16
C THR A 51 -3.45 -18.38 -0.99
N ASP A 52 -3.18 -19.38 -1.84
CA ASP A 52 -2.28 -19.28 -2.99
C ASP A 52 -0.95 -18.61 -2.64
N THR A 53 -0.35 -19.04 -1.53
CA THR A 53 0.81 -18.35 -0.95
C THR A 53 2.11 -19.03 -1.33
N ASP A 54 3.01 -18.26 -1.93
CA ASP A 54 4.36 -18.68 -2.22
C ASP A 54 5.12 -19.00 -0.92
N PHE A 55 6.04 -19.96 -0.98
CA PHE A 55 6.81 -20.40 0.19
C PHE A 55 8.22 -20.88 -0.16
N ALA A 56 9.04 -21.05 0.88
CA ALA A 56 10.23 -21.89 0.88
C ALA A 56 10.24 -22.78 2.13
N TYR A 57 10.65 -24.04 1.96
CA TYR A 57 10.69 -25.02 3.03
C TYR A 57 12.09 -25.07 3.67
N TRP A 58 12.15 -25.11 5.01
CA TRP A 58 13.40 -25.17 5.76
C TRP A 58 13.59 -26.45 6.58
N PRO A 59 14.77 -27.10 6.46
CA PRO A 59 15.68 -27.04 5.33
C PRO A 59 15.16 -27.92 4.19
N LEU A 60 15.38 -27.52 2.94
CA LEU A 60 15.12 -28.45 1.82
C LEU A 60 16.12 -29.61 1.81
N VAL A 61 17.38 -29.31 2.12
CA VAL A 61 18.52 -30.24 2.04
C VAL A 61 19.22 -30.38 3.39
N GLY A 62 19.53 -31.62 3.77
CA GLY A 62 20.22 -31.96 5.01
C GLY A 62 21.18 -33.14 4.87
N TRP A 63 21.78 -33.52 6.00
CA TRP A 63 22.69 -34.65 6.13
C TRP A 63 22.10 -35.72 7.04
N HIS A 64 22.43 -36.98 6.78
CA HIS A 64 22.13 -38.10 7.67
C HIS A 64 23.35 -38.98 7.91
N GLU A 65 23.38 -39.62 9.08
CA GLU A 65 24.28 -40.72 9.42
C GLU A 65 23.42 -41.90 9.86
N ASN A 66 23.54 -43.06 9.21
CA ASN A 66 22.70 -44.24 9.48
C ASN A 66 21.18 -43.95 9.52
N ARG A 67 20.71 -43.13 8.56
CA ARG A 67 19.31 -42.66 8.46
C ARG A 67 18.82 -41.81 9.64
N GLN A 68 19.73 -41.28 10.45
CA GLN A 68 19.44 -40.38 11.57
C GLN A 68 20.08 -39.01 11.35
N GLY A 69 19.57 -37.98 12.04
CA GLY A 69 20.10 -36.61 11.98
C GLY A 69 19.38 -35.70 10.98
N ASN A 70 19.35 -34.40 11.30
CA ASN A 70 18.64 -33.35 10.57
C ASN A 70 17.22 -33.76 10.14
N GLY A 71 16.40 -34.25 11.08
CA GLY A 71 15.05 -34.74 10.81
C GLY A 71 14.10 -33.71 10.20
N TRP A 72 14.50 -32.44 10.06
CA TRP A 72 13.71 -31.38 9.45
C TRP A 72 13.80 -31.36 7.93
N ALA A 73 14.89 -31.88 7.34
CA ALA A 73 15.12 -31.82 5.90
C ALA A 73 14.09 -32.63 5.09
N LEU A 74 13.82 -32.26 3.83
CA LEU A 74 13.02 -33.09 2.92
C LEU A 74 13.90 -34.06 2.13
N VAL A 75 15.09 -33.61 1.73
CA VAL A 75 16.14 -34.40 1.09
C VAL A 75 17.33 -34.51 2.05
N HIS A 76 17.80 -35.72 2.30
CA HIS A 76 18.98 -35.96 3.13
C HIS A 76 20.05 -36.71 2.32
N TRP A 77 21.32 -36.43 2.60
CA TRP A 77 22.46 -37.13 2.03
C TRP A 77 23.38 -37.68 3.13
N ASP A 78 24.04 -38.81 2.91
CA ASP A 78 25.19 -39.21 3.72
C ASP A 78 26.52 -38.89 3.04
N ARG A 79 27.63 -39.15 3.76
CA ARG A 79 29.00 -38.93 3.27
C ARG A 79 29.35 -39.81 2.05
N ALA A 80 28.65 -40.93 1.84
CA ALA A 80 28.84 -41.80 0.69
C ALA A 80 28.00 -41.36 -0.53
N GLY A 81 27.15 -40.33 -0.37
CA GLY A 81 26.26 -39.84 -1.41
C GLY A 81 24.97 -40.65 -1.55
N ASN A 82 24.60 -41.46 -0.56
CA ASN A 82 23.26 -42.06 -0.55
C ASN A 82 22.23 -40.99 -0.17
N ARG A 83 21.09 -41.02 -0.87
CA ARG A 83 19.98 -40.08 -0.68
C ARG A 83 18.86 -40.73 0.12
N MET A 84 18.26 -39.96 1.03
CA MET A 84 16.90 -40.21 1.52
C MET A 84 15.97 -39.07 1.12
N PHE A 85 14.75 -39.39 0.70
CA PHE A 85 13.73 -38.41 0.32
C PHE A 85 12.36 -38.78 0.90
N LEU A 86 11.39 -37.86 0.80
CA LEU A 86 10.03 -38.06 1.30
C LEU A 86 9.34 -39.30 0.72
N ASP A 87 9.63 -39.62 -0.54
CA ASP A 87 8.97 -40.70 -1.28
C ASP A 87 9.52 -42.10 -1.01
N ASP A 88 10.51 -42.23 -0.11
CA ASP A 88 11.08 -43.53 0.25
C ASP A 88 10.14 -44.37 1.14
N GLY A 89 8.95 -43.85 1.47
CA GLY A 89 7.84 -44.58 2.11
C GLY A 89 7.84 -44.55 3.64
N ASP A 90 8.78 -43.84 4.28
CA ASP A 90 8.93 -43.78 5.73
C ASP A 90 8.77 -42.37 6.32
N ASP A 91 8.44 -41.37 5.49
CA ASP A 91 8.21 -39.99 5.93
C ASP A 91 6.72 -39.62 5.82
N TRP A 92 6.12 -39.29 6.97
CA TRP A 92 4.69 -38.98 7.05
C TRP A 92 4.32 -37.68 6.33
N ARG A 93 5.29 -36.79 6.04
CA ARG A 93 5.05 -35.49 5.39
C ARG A 93 4.74 -35.62 3.90
N ALA A 94 5.07 -36.75 3.27
CA ALA A 94 5.04 -36.92 1.82
C ALA A 94 3.69 -36.52 1.19
N ALA A 95 2.57 -36.99 1.74
CA ALA A 95 1.24 -36.67 1.20
C ALA A 95 0.92 -35.17 1.27
N ALA A 96 1.23 -34.50 2.37
CA ALA A 96 1.00 -33.06 2.52
C ALA A 96 1.95 -32.24 1.64
N TRP A 97 3.22 -32.65 1.53
CA TRP A 97 4.18 -32.02 0.64
C TRP A 97 3.71 -32.04 -0.82
N HIS A 98 3.28 -33.19 -1.33
CA HIS A 98 2.78 -33.30 -2.71
C HIS A 98 1.53 -32.46 -2.94
N ARG A 99 0.58 -32.46 -2.00
CA ARG A 99 -0.59 -31.55 -2.09
C ARG A 99 -0.17 -30.09 -2.24
N LEU A 100 0.87 -29.67 -1.52
CA LEU A 100 1.34 -28.30 -1.56
C LEU A 100 2.00 -27.96 -2.90
N VAL A 101 2.94 -28.79 -3.38
CA VAL A 101 3.70 -28.48 -4.60
C VAL A 101 2.94 -28.74 -5.90
N ASP A 102 1.93 -29.60 -5.86
CA ASP A 102 1.05 -29.88 -7.01
C ASP A 102 -0.19 -28.97 -7.05
N ALA A 103 -0.39 -28.12 -6.04
CA ALA A 103 -1.47 -27.15 -6.01
C ALA A 103 -1.33 -26.17 -7.19
N LYS A 104 -2.44 -25.89 -7.87
CA LYS A 104 -2.46 -24.93 -8.97
C LYS A 104 -2.55 -23.52 -8.43
N ALA A 105 -1.59 -22.68 -8.83
CA ALA A 105 -1.65 -21.25 -8.55
C ALA A 105 -2.82 -20.58 -9.30
N GLY A 106 -3.41 -19.58 -8.65
CA GLY A 106 -4.42 -18.70 -9.24
C GLY A 106 -3.79 -17.76 -10.28
N SER A 107 -4.65 -17.13 -11.08
CA SER A 107 -4.19 -16.05 -11.96
C SER A 107 -4.03 -14.77 -11.16
N ALA A 108 -2.95 -14.03 -11.40
CA ALA A 108 -2.80 -12.70 -10.83
C ALA A 108 -3.85 -11.76 -11.44
N HIS A 109 -4.68 -11.16 -10.59
CA HIS A 109 -5.66 -10.15 -10.98
C HIS A 109 -5.11 -8.77 -10.64
N PRO A 110 -4.88 -7.89 -11.65
CA PRO A 110 -4.49 -6.51 -11.38
C PRO A 110 -5.60 -5.81 -10.59
N THR A 111 -5.25 -5.23 -9.45
CA THR A 111 -6.14 -4.40 -8.63
C THR A 111 -5.53 -3.01 -8.49
N ALA A 112 -6.39 -2.02 -8.19
CA ALA A 112 -5.92 -0.68 -7.90
C ALA A 112 -4.94 -0.70 -6.73
N SER A 113 -3.83 0.02 -6.88
CA SER A 113 -2.83 0.21 -5.85
C SER A 113 -3.30 1.23 -4.82
N TRP A 114 -2.99 0.97 -3.55
CA TRP A 114 -3.22 1.90 -2.45
C TRP A 114 -1.93 2.06 -1.68
N ARG A 115 -1.47 3.29 -1.45
CA ARG A 115 -0.22 3.58 -0.74
C ARG A 115 -0.40 4.74 0.22
N MET A 116 -0.06 4.53 1.48
CA MET A 116 -0.03 5.58 2.47
C MET A 116 1.27 6.39 2.34
N LEU A 117 1.17 7.71 2.43
CA LEU A 117 2.31 8.61 2.59
C LEU A 117 2.46 9.01 4.05
N ALA A 118 3.71 9.03 4.52
CA ALA A 118 4.04 9.20 5.93
C ALA A 118 5.29 10.08 6.10
N VAL A 119 5.11 11.34 6.53
CA VAL A 119 6.22 12.30 6.71
C VAL A 119 6.60 12.54 8.18
N ASP A 120 6.47 11.54 9.05
CA ASP A 120 6.68 11.69 10.50
C ASP A 120 8.09 12.15 10.89
N HIS A 121 9.09 11.74 10.11
CA HIS A 121 10.50 11.93 10.45
C HIS A 121 11.34 12.51 9.31
N ALA A 122 10.90 12.35 8.06
CA ALA A 122 11.65 12.78 6.88
C ALA A 122 10.70 12.98 5.69
N ASP A 123 11.29 13.36 4.56
CA ASP A 123 10.62 13.30 3.26
C ASP A 123 10.19 11.86 2.94
N TYR A 124 9.03 11.72 2.31
CA TYR A 124 8.45 10.47 1.82
C TYR A 124 8.10 10.62 0.33
N VAL A 125 9.13 10.82 -0.49
CA VAL A 125 9.02 11.00 -1.95
C VAL A 125 9.16 9.63 -2.63
N GLN A 126 8.03 9.00 -2.95
CA GLN A 126 8.01 7.67 -3.55
C GLN A 126 8.22 7.71 -5.08
N SER A 127 7.76 8.77 -5.74
CA SER A 127 8.02 9.03 -7.16
C SER A 127 9.53 8.97 -7.47
N ALA A 128 9.90 8.14 -8.45
CA ALA A 128 11.28 8.07 -8.92
C ALA A 128 11.65 9.32 -9.73
N ARG A 129 10.66 9.92 -10.42
CA ARG A 129 10.83 11.20 -11.12
C ARG A 129 11.13 12.34 -10.14
N MET A 130 10.31 12.55 -9.11
CA MET A 130 10.51 13.65 -8.16
C MET A 130 11.75 13.49 -7.28
N ARG A 131 12.22 12.25 -7.04
CA ARG A 131 13.51 12.02 -6.36
C ARG A 131 14.73 12.56 -7.10
N ARG A 132 14.61 12.84 -8.40
CA ARG A 132 15.69 13.42 -9.23
C ARG A 132 15.62 14.94 -9.30
N GLU A 133 14.55 15.54 -8.80
CA GLU A 133 14.37 16.99 -8.81
C GLU A 133 15.05 17.64 -7.58
N PRO A 134 15.43 18.92 -7.66
CA PRO A 134 15.90 19.67 -6.50
C PRO A 134 14.85 19.74 -5.38
N ASP A 135 15.29 20.12 -4.17
CA ASP A 135 14.37 20.39 -3.07
C ASP A 135 13.39 21.50 -3.45
N TRP A 136 12.15 21.09 -3.70
CA TRP A 136 11.12 21.94 -4.25
C TRP A 136 10.34 22.70 -3.17
N ASP A 137 10.55 22.38 -1.88
CA ASP A 137 10.09 23.18 -0.74
C ASP A 137 11.10 23.17 0.42
N PRO A 138 12.18 23.98 0.31
CA PRO A 138 13.27 23.97 1.27
C PRO A 138 12.83 24.16 2.72
N GLY A 139 13.25 23.24 3.60
CA GLY A 139 12.91 23.24 5.02
C GLY A 139 11.51 22.71 5.35
N ALA A 140 10.77 22.20 4.38
CA ALA A 140 9.54 21.43 4.60
C ALA A 140 9.81 19.93 4.38
N ARG A 141 9.06 19.07 5.07
CA ARG A 141 9.02 17.63 4.77
C ARG A 141 8.04 17.38 3.64
N LYS A 142 8.44 16.61 2.64
CA LYS A 142 7.75 16.45 1.36
C LYS A 142 7.23 15.02 1.21
N ALA A 143 5.97 14.86 0.83
CA ALA A 143 5.38 13.57 0.51
C ALA A 143 4.94 13.58 -0.96
N VAL A 144 5.28 12.54 -1.72
CA VAL A 144 4.87 12.42 -3.13
C VAL A 144 4.50 10.97 -3.41
N CYS A 145 3.37 10.77 -4.09
CA CYS A 145 2.90 9.46 -4.54
C CYS A 145 3.93 8.77 -5.46
N PRO A 146 3.92 7.42 -5.53
CA PRO A 146 4.65 6.70 -6.57
C PRO A 146 4.24 7.16 -7.97
N ASP A 147 5.13 7.01 -8.94
CA ASP A 147 4.80 7.32 -10.34
C ASP A 147 3.61 6.45 -10.81
N GLY A 148 2.65 7.06 -11.50
CA GLY A 148 1.40 6.42 -11.92
C GLY A 148 0.24 6.49 -10.91
N LEU A 149 0.51 6.91 -9.66
CA LEU A 149 -0.52 7.14 -8.64
C LEU A 149 -0.72 8.65 -8.40
N ARG A 150 -1.92 9.03 -7.96
CA ARG A 150 -2.24 10.39 -7.50
C ARG A 150 -2.58 10.41 -6.02
N LEU A 151 -2.56 11.60 -5.41
CA LEU A 151 -3.11 11.78 -4.08
C LEU A 151 -4.65 11.75 -4.16
N VAL A 152 -5.27 10.87 -3.39
CA VAL A 152 -6.74 10.69 -3.32
C VAL A 152 -7.29 10.94 -1.93
N GLY A 153 -6.43 11.05 -0.90
CA GLY A 153 -6.86 11.44 0.44
C GLY A 153 -5.76 12.08 1.28
N LEU A 154 -6.20 12.80 2.31
CA LEU A 154 -5.35 13.44 3.32
C LEU A 154 -5.97 13.27 4.69
N SER A 155 -5.12 13.20 5.72
CA SER A 155 -5.55 13.35 7.11
C SER A 155 -5.63 14.82 7.49
N HIS A 156 -6.58 15.18 8.35
CA HIS A 156 -6.66 16.52 8.94
C HIS A 156 -5.38 16.85 9.69
N THR A 157 -4.93 15.92 10.55
CA THR A 157 -3.75 16.10 11.38
C THR A 157 -2.80 14.89 11.25
N GLY A 158 -1.52 15.05 11.60
CA GLY A 158 -0.53 13.96 11.49
C GLY A 158 0.08 13.75 10.10
N SER A 159 -0.26 14.62 9.13
CA SER A 159 0.40 14.73 7.82
C SER A 159 0.45 13.41 7.02
N ARG A 160 -0.62 12.61 7.08
CA ARG A 160 -0.79 11.39 6.26
C ARG A 160 -1.47 11.71 4.93
N GLY A 161 -1.08 10.96 3.90
CA GLY A 161 -1.72 10.98 2.59
C GLY A 161 -2.07 9.58 2.11
N LEU A 162 -3.01 9.49 1.18
CA LEU A 162 -3.37 8.25 0.51
C LEU A 162 -3.23 8.43 -0.99
N CYS A 163 -2.50 7.52 -1.62
CA CYS A 163 -2.28 7.49 -3.05
C CYS A 163 -3.00 6.31 -3.70
N SER A 164 -3.55 6.51 -4.89
CA SER A 164 -4.13 5.44 -5.69
C SER A 164 -4.14 5.73 -7.19
N ASP A 165 -4.25 4.66 -7.97
CA ASP A 165 -4.55 4.63 -9.40
C ASP A 165 -5.99 4.14 -9.67
N SER A 166 -6.83 4.02 -8.64
CA SER A 166 -8.24 3.66 -8.80
C SER A 166 -8.94 4.62 -9.76
N GLY A 167 -9.81 4.09 -10.63
CA GLY A 167 -10.54 4.85 -11.66
C GLY A 167 -9.71 5.34 -12.85
N ALA A 168 -8.45 5.72 -12.67
CA ALA A 168 -7.54 6.11 -13.75
C ALA A 168 -6.06 6.10 -13.30
N VAL A 169 -5.18 5.69 -14.21
CA VAL A 169 -3.72 5.85 -14.06
C VAL A 169 -3.38 7.34 -14.12
N ALA A 170 -2.60 7.79 -13.16
CA ALA A 170 -2.25 9.19 -13.02
C ALA A 170 -0.89 9.49 -13.68
N ASP A 171 -0.86 9.51 -15.01
CA ASP A 171 0.33 9.97 -15.74
C ASP A 171 0.39 11.50 -15.78
N TRP A 172 1.53 12.06 -15.39
CA TRP A 172 1.79 13.51 -15.36
C TRP A 172 3.04 13.90 -16.15
N THR A 173 3.26 13.26 -17.30
CA THR A 173 4.41 13.51 -18.19
C THR A 173 4.58 14.98 -18.62
N ALA A 174 3.50 15.76 -18.71
CA ALA A 174 3.53 17.15 -19.18
C ALA A 174 4.17 18.15 -18.20
N GLY A 175 4.51 17.74 -16.98
CA GLY A 175 5.29 18.54 -16.03
C GLY A 175 4.70 18.55 -14.63
N TYR A 176 5.33 19.33 -13.74
CA TYR A 176 4.83 19.53 -12.38
C TYR A 176 4.94 21.01 -11.97
N GLN A 177 4.14 21.39 -10.97
CA GLN A 177 4.18 22.70 -10.36
C GLN A 177 3.97 22.61 -8.86
N VAL A 178 4.75 23.37 -8.10
CA VAL A 178 4.50 23.58 -6.67
C VAL A 178 3.56 24.79 -6.49
N VAL A 179 2.49 24.59 -5.74
CA VAL A 179 1.48 25.62 -5.42
C VAL A 179 1.58 25.98 -3.94
N ARG A 180 1.71 27.27 -3.65
CA ARG A 180 1.92 27.84 -2.31
C ARG A 180 0.91 28.93 -1.94
N ASP A 181 0.00 29.23 -2.84
CA ASP A 181 -0.94 30.33 -2.75
C ASP A 181 -2.18 30.03 -3.61
N GLU A 182 -3.11 30.97 -3.62
CA GLU A 182 -4.38 30.85 -4.32
C GLU A 182 -4.31 31.24 -5.81
N ARG A 183 -3.12 31.28 -6.44
CA ARG A 183 -2.96 31.81 -7.81
C ARG A 183 -3.81 31.10 -8.88
N HIS A 184 -4.23 29.87 -8.64
CA HIS A 184 -5.04 29.06 -9.55
C HIS A 184 -6.49 28.91 -9.10
N VAL A 185 -6.90 29.60 -8.04
CA VAL A 185 -8.27 29.58 -7.53
C VAL A 185 -9.13 30.46 -8.42
N THR A 186 -10.11 29.83 -9.08
CA THR A 186 -11.05 30.50 -9.99
C THR A 186 -12.40 30.79 -9.34
N GLU A 187 -12.73 30.05 -8.29
CA GLU A 187 -13.98 30.15 -7.53
C GLU A 187 -13.68 29.90 -6.05
N ASP A 188 -14.40 30.57 -5.14
CA ASP A 188 -14.23 30.39 -3.69
C ASP A 188 -14.97 29.13 -3.21
N TRP A 189 -14.42 27.96 -3.54
CA TRP A 189 -15.02 26.66 -3.19
C TRP A 189 -14.89 26.30 -1.70
N ALA A 190 -14.03 26.99 -0.95
CA ALA A 190 -13.91 26.86 0.50
C ALA A 190 -13.87 28.26 1.16
N PRO A 191 -15.04 28.90 1.33
CA PRO A 191 -15.11 30.26 1.85
C PRO A 191 -14.48 30.41 3.23
N GLY A 192 -13.60 31.41 3.38
CA GLY A 192 -12.88 31.68 4.63
C GLY A 192 -11.62 30.85 4.86
N PHE A 193 -11.20 30.03 3.90
CA PHE A 193 -9.98 29.22 3.97
C PHE A 193 -8.98 29.64 2.89
N THR A 194 -7.70 29.36 3.12
CA THR A 194 -6.66 29.47 2.08
C THR A 194 -6.61 28.18 1.28
N LYS A 195 -6.46 28.29 -0.05
CA LYS A 195 -6.54 27.14 -0.97
C LYS A 195 -5.26 26.95 -1.77
N PHE A 196 -4.72 25.74 -1.78
CA PHE A 196 -3.74 25.33 -2.78
C PHE A 196 -4.46 24.55 -3.86
N GLN A 197 -4.79 25.21 -4.96
CA GLN A 197 -5.46 24.62 -6.12
C GLN A 197 -4.45 24.39 -7.24
N CYS A 198 -4.52 23.22 -7.88
CA CYS A 198 -3.72 22.92 -9.06
C CYS A 198 -4.21 23.73 -10.27
N PRO A 199 -3.30 24.05 -11.22
CA PRO A 199 -3.72 24.62 -12.50
C PRO A 199 -4.67 23.67 -13.26
N PRO A 200 -5.34 24.16 -14.32
CA PRO A 200 -6.06 23.29 -15.24
C PRO A 200 -5.20 22.11 -15.74
N ASP A 201 -5.85 20.99 -16.08
CA ASP A 201 -5.20 19.77 -16.58
C ASP A 201 -4.20 19.15 -15.60
N SER A 202 -4.33 19.48 -14.30
CA SER A 202 -3.41 19.03 -13.26
C SER A 202 -4.15 18.55 -12.02
N PHE A 203 -3.49 17.66 -11.28
CA PHE A 203 -4.01 17.03 -10.07
C PHE A 203 -2.91 16.96 -9.00
N VAL A 204 -3.30 16.87 -7.74
CA VAL A 204 -2.35 16.79 -6.63
C VAL A 204 -1.68 15.41 -6.63
N ILE A 205 -0.34 15.41 -6.67
CA ILE A 205 0.51 14.20 -6.61
C ILE A 205 1.32 14.13 -5.31
N GLY A 206 1.31 15.21 -4.52
CA GLY A 206 2.08 15.30 -3.29
C GLY A 206 1.79 16.60 -2.54
N TYR A 207 2.42 16.75 -1.38
CA TYR A 207 2.29 17.90 -0.50
C TYR A 207 3.56 18.07 0.34
N ALA A 208 3.75 19.25 0.92
CA ALA A 208 4.80 19.49 1.88
C ALA A 208 4.26 20.09 3.17
N VAL A 209 4.91 19.80 4.29
CA VAL A 209 4.55 20.30 5.62
C VAL A 209 5.75 20.90 6.37
N ARG A 210 5.51 21.93 7.17
CA ARG A 210 6.50 22.53 8.10
C ARG A 210 6.01 22.29 9.52
N GLY A 211 6.63 21.34 10.23
CA GLY A 211 5.97 20.76 11.40
C GLY A 211 4.71 20.02 10.94
N GLY A 212 3.54 20.39 11.48
CA GLY A 212 2.23 19.88 11.04
C GLY A 212 1.56 20.72 9.96
N ASP A 213 2.06 21.93 9.70
CA ASP A 213 1.40 22.93 8.86
C ASP A 213 1.60 22.63 7.37
N LEU A 214 0.50 22.65 6.60
CA LEU A 214 0.56 22.54 5.14
C LEU A 214 1.33 23.73 4.57
N SER A 215 2.41 23.43 3.84
CA SER A 215 3.32 24.41 3.24
C SER A 215 3.03 24.61 1.76
N SER A 216 2.75 23.52 1.04
CA SER A 216 2.47 23.54 -0.40
C SER A 216 1.79 22.26 -0.87
N ALA A 217 1.10 22.36 -2.01
CA ALA A 217 0.67 21.22 -2.80
C ALA A 217 1.60 21.04 -4.01
N LEU A 218 1.90 19.79 -4.35
CA LEU A 218 2.62 19.44 -5.57
C LEU A 218 1.62 18.92 -6.60
N CYS A 219 1.52 19.62 -7.72
CA CYS A 219 0.61 19.31 -8.81
C CYS A 219 1.36 18.66 -9.98
N GLY A 220 0.88 17.52 -10.46
CA GLY A 220 1.32 16.90 -11.70
C GLY A 220 0.36 17.27 -12.83
N ARG A 221 0.90 17.63 -13.99
CA ARG A 221 0.13 17.96 -15.19
C ARG A 221 -0.02 16.74 -16.09
N GLY A 222 -1.27 16.35 -16.36
CA GLY A 222 -1.59 15.27 -17.29
C GLY A 222 -1.24 15.62 -18.74
N ALA A 223 -1.07 14.58 -19.58
CA ALA A 223 -0.93 14.78 -21.03
C ALA A 223 -2.26 15.16 -21.69
N GLU A 224 -3.37 14.72 -21.10
CA GLU A 224 -4.74 14.95 -21.57
C GLU A 224 -5.51 15.88 -20.62
N GLN A 225 -6.62 16.42 -21.13
CA GLN A 225 -7.53 17.24 -20.32
C GLN A 225 -8.18 16.38 -19.23
N VAL A 226 -8.26 16.93 -18.01
CA VAL A 226 -8.97 16.29 -16.90
C VAL A 226 -10.30 16.98 -16.66
N GLY A 227 -11.29 16.24 -16.17
CA GLY A 227 -12.61 16.80 -15.89
C GLY A 227 -12.56 17.92 -14.85
N SER A 228 -13.44 18.92 -14.98
CA SER A 228 -13.51 20.07 -14.10
C SER A 228 -14.66 20.03 -13.09
N ALA A 229 -15.67 19.18 -13.32
CA ALA A 229 -16.80 19.00 -12.43
C ALA A 229 -16.33 18.38 -11.11
N GLY A 230 -16.83 18.89 -9.99
CA GLY A 230 -16.34 18.46 -8.70
C GLY A 230 -17.21 18.85 -7.52
N ARG A 231 -16.73 18.46 -6.34
CA ARG A 231 -17.36 18.68 -5.04
C ARG A 231 -16.28 18.96 -3.99
N VAL A 232 -16.69 19.57 -2.89
CA VAL A 232 -15.82 19.81 -1.74
C VAL A 232 -16.10 18.78 -0.67
N VAL A 233 -15.03 18.28 -0.06
CA VAL A 233 -15.07 17.24 0.97
C VAL A 233 -14.45 17.81 2.24
N TRP A 234 -15.27 18.06 3.25
CA TRP A 234 -14.88 18.65 4.53
C TRP A 234 -14.58 17.56 5.55
N PHE A 235 -13.39 17.58 6.15
CA PHE A 235 -12.93 16.56 7.08
C PHE A 235 -12.23 17.14 8.32
N ASP A 236 -12.54 18.40 8.63
CA ASP A 236 -12.06 19.13 9.81
C ASP A 236 -12.68 18.62 11.12
N ARG A 237 -13.88 18.02 11.06
CA ARG A 237 -14.66 17.57 12.23
C ARG A 237 -14.95 16.09 12.30
N GLU A 238 -14.84 15.37 11.18
CA GLU A 238 -15.04 13.92 11.10
C GLU A 238 -14.43 13.37 9.80
N ASP A 239 -14.42 12.05 9.65
CA ASP A 239 -14.05 11.42 8.38
C ASP A 239 -15.07 11.80 7.29
N ALA A 240 -14.57 12.23 6.13
CA ALA A 240 -15.37 12.42 4.93
C ALA A 240 -14.77 11.62 3.78
N ARG A 241 -15.25 10.38 3.66
CA ARG A 241 -14.78 9.37 2.73
C ARG A 241 -15.96 8.78 1.95
N PRO A 242 -15.74 8.12 0.81
CA PRO A 242 -16.79 7.35 0.13
C PRO A 242 -17.43 6.30 1.06
N PRO A 243 -18.68 5.85 0.81
CA PRO A 243 -19.39 4.89 1.67
C PRO A 243 -18.68 3.53 1.86
N ASP A 244 -17.89 3.11 0.86
CA ASP A 244 -17.03 1.92 0.93
C ASP A 244 -15.58 2.34 0.62
N PRO A 245 -14.89 3.01 1.56
CA PRO A 245 -13.65 3.66 1.25
C PRO A 245 -12.50 2.64 1.26
N ARG A 246 -11.92 2.42 0.09
CA ARG A 246 -10.66 1.69 -0.04
C ARG A 246 -9.47 2.53 0.47
N GLY A 247 -8.33 1.87 0.63
CA GLY A 247 -7.11 2.40 1.24
C GLY A 247 -7.02 2.20 2.76
N GLY A 248 -8.01 1.56 3.38
CA GLY A 248 -8.00 1.26 4.82
C GLY A 248 -8.01 2.50 5.71
N ASP A 249 -7.64 2.33 6.98
CA ASP A 249 -7.39 3.45 7.88
C ASP A 249 -5.94 3.95 7.71
N PHE A 250 -5.70 4.78 6.69
CA PHE A 250 -4.38 5.34 6.38
C PHE A 250 -3.92 6.44 7.35
N ALA A 251 -4.75 6.80 8.34
CA ALA A 251 -4.44 7.81 9.33
C ALA A 251 -5.19 7.50 10.64
N GLU A 252 -4.72 6.45 11.33
CA GLU A 252 -5.35 5.96 12.55
C GLU A 252 -5.57 7.07 13.59
N GLY A 253 -6.81 7.16 14.09
CA GLY A 253 -7.22 8.14 15.10
C GLY A 253 -7.32 9.60 14.61
N ARG A 254 -7.21 9.84 13.30
CA ARG A 254 -7.24 11.19 12.68
C ARG A 254 -8.39 11.27 11.68
N HIS A 255 -8.98 12.44 11.50
CA HIS A 255 -10.01 12.62 10.47
C HIS A 255 -9.42 12.55 9.06
N LYS A 256 -10.14 11.94 8.12
CA LYS A 256 -9.68 11.63 6.76
C LYS A 256 -10.63 12.21 5.72
N GLY A 257 -10.11 13.04 4.83
CA GLY A 257 -10.76 13.44 3.59
C GLY A 257 -10.33 12.53 2.46
N GLN A 258 -11.26 12.01 1.67
CA GLN A 258 -10.96 11.14 0.52
C GLN A 258 -11.91 11.40 -0.65
N CYS A 259 -11.32 11.57 -1.84
CA CYS A 259 -12.06 11.59 -3.11
C CYS A 259 -12.49 10.18 -3.52
N ALA A 260 -13.55 10.06 -4.31
CA ALA A 260 -14.01 8.78 -4.84
C ALA A 260 -13.03 8.20 -5.88
N ASP A 261 -13.18 6.91 -6.22
CA ASP A 261 -12.26 6.23 -7.15
C ASP A 261 -12.17 6.90 -8.53
N GLY A 262 -13.27 7.46 -9.03
CA GLY A 262 -13.31 8.22 -10.29
C GLY A 262 -12.89 9.69 -10.18
N GLU A 263 -12.43 10.13 -9.01
CA GLU A 263 -12.09 11.52 -8.71
C GLU A 263 -10.60 11.71 -8.38
N TYR A 264 -10.10 12.93 -8.55
CA TYR A 264 -8.77 13.35 -8.14
C TYR A 264 -8.87 14.58 -7.22
N ILE A 265 -7.85 14.78 -6.38
CA ILE A 265 -7.72 16.01 -5.60
C ILE A 265 -7.22 17.11 -6.54
N ALA A 266 -8.05 18.12 -6.80
CA ALA A 266 -7.72 19.31 -7.56
C ALA A 266 -7.19 20.44 -6.67
N GLY A 267 -7.48 20.40 -5.37
CA GLY A 267 -6.98 21.38 -4.41
C GLY A 267 -7.22 20.99 -2.96
N VAL A 268 -6.50 21.68 -2.07
CA VAL A 268 -6.57 21.49 -0.62
C VAL A 268 -6.81 22.84 0.04
N ALA A 269 -7.79 22.91 0.93
CA ALA A 269 -8.08 24.09 1.73
C ALA A 269 -7.59 23.86 3.16
N TRP A 270 -7.07 24.92 3.76
CA TRP A 270 -6.62 24.96 5.15
C TRP A 270 -6.90 26.34 5.72
N SER A 271 -6.98 26.45 7.04
CA SER A 271 -7.09 27.72 7.73
C SER A 271 -6.07 27.84 8.85
N ALA A 272 -5.72 29.06 9.21
CA ALA A 272 -5.03 29.37 10.46
C ALA A 272 -5.98 30.23 11.28
N ARG A 273 -6.77 29.59 12.15
CA ARG A 273 -7.72 30.30 13.01
C ARG A 273 -7.05 30.63 14.35
N LEU A 274 -7.56 31.62 15.06
CA LEU A 274 -7.01 32.00 16.37
C LEU A 274 -7.10 30.86 17.40
N ASP A 275 -8.12 30.02 17.29
CA ASP A 275 -8.40 28.85 18.13
C ASP A 275 -7.85 27.52 17.57
N SER A 276 -7.45 27.50 16.29
CA SER A 276 -6.68 26.41 15.66
C SER A 276 -5.60 27.02 14.76
N PRO A 277 -4.44 27.40 15.32
CA PRO A 277 -3.41 28.13 14.57
C PRO A 277 -2.64 27.23 13.59
N ALA A 278 -2.80 25.91 13.71
CA ALA A 278 -2.16 24.95 12.83
C ALA A 278 -2.80 25.01 11.44
N LYS A 279 -1.97 24.97 10.39
CA LYS A 279 -2.39 25.06 8.99
C LYS A 279 -2.74 23.69 8.44
N GLU A 280 -3.66 23.03 9.13
CA GLU A 280 -4.05 21.65 8.85
C GLU A 280 -5.02 21.59 7.66
N PRO A 281 -4.94 20.56 6.80
CA PRO A 281 -5.92 20.37 5.73
C PRO A 281 -7.34 20.22 6.30
N ASP A 282 -8.26 21.08 5.88
CA ASP A 282 -9.65 21.12 6.34
C ASP A 282 -10.62 20.55 5.29
N ALA A 283 -10.32 20.77 4.00
CA ALA A 283 -11.14 20.30 2.90
C ALA A 283 -10.37 19.97 1.62
N LEU A 284 -10.91 19.04 0.84
CA LEU A 284 -10.43 18.68 -0.49
C LEU A 284 -11.41 19.17 -1.55
N LEU A 285 -10.89 19.75 -2.64
CA LEU A 285 -11.64 19.90 -3.88
C LEU A 285 -11.44 18.63 -4.71
N CYS A 286 -12.46 17.77 -4.75
CA CYS A 286 -12.45 16.55 -5.56
C CYS A 286 -13.10 16.82 -6.91
N ARG A 287 -12.45 16.44 -7.99
CA ARG A 287 -12.98 16.56 -9.36
C ARG A 287 -12.96 15.23 -10.07
N THR A 288 -13.90 15.00 -10.96
CA THR A 288 -13.97 13.75 -11.73
C THR A 288 -12.92 13.73 -12.82
N TRP A 289 -12.36 12.55 -13.09
CA TRP A 289 -11.63 12.35 -14.34
C TRP A 289 -12.53 12.61 -15.55
N TRP A 290 -11.95 13.07 -16.65
CA TRP A 290 -12.68 13.10 -17.92
C TRP A 290 -12.89 11.64 -18.34
N ASN A 291 -14.15 11.21 -18.42
CA ASN A 291 -14.48 9.90 -18.94
C ASN A 291 -15.13 10.09 -20.32
N PRO A 292 -14.40 9.87 -21.43
CA PRO A 292 -14.95 10.04 -22.77
C PRO A 292 -16.04 8.99 -23.10
N GLU A 293 -16.24 7.97 -22.26
CA GLU A 293 -17.17 6.85 -22.47
C GLU A 293 -18.32 6.78 -21.46
N ALA A 294 -18.59 7.86 -20.70
CA ALA A 294 -19.78 7.96 -19.83
C ALA A 294 -21.00 8.56 -20.56
#